data_AF-A0A842J614-F1
#
_entry.id   AF-A0A842J614-F1
#
_cell.length_a   1.000
_cell.length_b   1.000
_cell.length_c   1.000
_cell.angle_alpha   90.00
_cell.angle_beta   90.00
_cell.angle_gamma   90.00
#
_symmetry.space_group_name_H-M   'P 1'
#
loop_
_entity.id
_entity.type
_entity.pdbx_description
1 polymer ?
#
loop_
_entity_poly.entity_id
_entity_poly.type
_entity_poly.pdbx_seq_one_letter_code
_entity_poly.pdbx_strand_id
1 'polypeptide(L)'
;MGDEISMKTRILFFTLMLCSASLASNSQAEMEHYDQLFSAINEQRKGLSELELKSLSDPFLKIKNTNHDNNGSLDETFDLQAIFNNKAKINGKWYQAKDNVGEYELASIKSKSVTLINKDEKIDLNLTKGANKNVVIKIK
;
A
#
# COMPACT_ATOMS: atom_id res chain seq x y z
N MET A 1 -26.85 -70.53 18.15
CA MET A 1 -27.69 -69.94 17.09
C MET A 1 -26.73 -69.40 16.03
N GLY A 2 -26.61 -70.08 14.90
CA GLY A 2 -25.72 -69.67 13.80
C GLY A 2 -26.57 -69.43 12.57
N ASP A 3 -26.77 -68.17 12.22
CA ASP A 3 -27.56 -67.80 11.06
C ASP A 3 -26.78 -68.06 9.77
N GLU A 4 -27.39 -68.82 8.86
CA GLU A 4 -26.90 -69.05 7.51
C GLU A 4 -27.12 -67.79 6.67
N ILE A 5 -26.07 -66.98 6.49
CA ILE A 5 -26.11 -65.84 5.58
C ILE A 5 -26.17 -66.37 4.14
N SER A 6 -27.33 -66.15 3.48
CA SER A 6 -27.60 -66.52 2.09
C SER A 6 -26.50 -66.05 1.11
N MET A 7 -26.08 -66.92 0.20
CA MET A 7 -25.01 -66.67 -0.78
C MET A 7 -25.28 -65.43 -1.65
N LYS A 8 -26.56 -65.12 -1.91
CA LYS A 8 -26.99 -63.92 -2.63
C LYS A 8 -26.62 -62.64 -1.87
N THR A 9 -26.73 -62.66 -0.55
CA THR A 9 -26.35 -61.54 0.32
C THR A 9 -24.84 -61.33 0.30
N ARG A 10 -24.05 -62.41 0.27
CA ARG A 10 -22.57 -62.31 0.13
C ARG A 10 -22.18 -61.67 -1.19
N ILE A 11 -22.82 -62.08 -2.29
CA ILE A 11 -22.58 -61.50 -3.61
C ILE A 11 -22.94 -60.01 -3.62
N LEU A 12 -24.08 -59.64 -3.02
CA LEU A 12 -24.50 -58.24 -2.87
C LEU A 12 -23.48 -57.41 -2.06
N PHE A 13 -22.95 -57.98 -0.97
CA PHE A 13 -21.92 -57.32 -0.17
C PHE A 13 -20.62 -57.13 -0.97
N PHE A 14 -20.20 -58.13 -1.75
CA PHE A 14 -19.01 -58.02 -2.59
C PHE A 14 -19.20 -57.00 -3.73
N THR A 15 -20.37 -56.94 -4.37
CA THR A 15 -20.65 -55.94 -5.40
C THR A 15 -20.72 -54.52 -4.84
N LEU A 16 -21.29 -54.36 -3.63
CA LEU A 16 -21.33 -53.06 -2.94
C LEU A 16 -19.93 -52.57 -2.56
N MET A 17 -19.04 -53.47 -2.11
CA MET A 17 -17.65 -53.13 -1.80
C MET A 17 -16.83 -52.78 -3.05
N LEU A 18 -17.09 -53.44 -4.19
CA LEU A 18 -16.44 -53.10 -5.46
C LEU A 18 -16.88 -51.72 -5.99
N CYS A 19 -18.15 -51.36 -5.82
CA CYS A 19 -18.68 -50.06 -6.27
C CYS A 19 -18.10 -48.87 -5.49
N SER A 20 -17.80 -49.02 -4.20
CA SER A 20 -17.22 -47.92 -3.41
C SER A 20 -15.77 -47.60 -3.78
N ALA A 21 -15.01 -48.58 -4.29
CA ALA A 21 -13.63 -48.35 -4.75
C ALA A 21 -13.57 -47.49 -6.03
N SER A 22 -14.60 -47.54 -6.89
CA SER A 22 -14.61 -46.84 -8.18
C SER A 22 -14.89 -45.33 -8.10
N LEU A 23 -15.33 -44.81 -6.94
CA LEU A 23 -15.67 -43.40 -6.75
C LEU A 23 -14.51 -42.53 -6.22
N ALA A 24 -13.36 -43.12 -5.88
CA ALA A 24 -12.24 -42.45 -5.23
C ALA A 24 -11.18 -41.85 -6.19
N SER A 25 -11.36 -41.95 -7.51
CA SER A 25 -10.33 -41.57 -8.49
C SER A 25 -10.08 -40.06 -8.62
N ASN A 26 -11.05 -39.21 -8.29
CA ASN A 26 -10.93 -37.76 -8.48
C ASN A 26 -10.10 -37.04 -7.40
N SER A 27 -9.90 -37.63 -6.22
CA SER A 27 -9.16 -36.98 -5.13
C SER A 27 -7.64 -37.07 -5.28
N GLN A 28 -7.13 -38.03 -6.06
CA GLN A 28 -5.70 -38.23 -6.23
C GLN A 28 -5.05 -37.17 -7.12
N ALA A 29 -5.69 -36.82 -8.24
CA ALA A 29 -5.19 -35.79 -9.15
C ALA A 29 -5.13 -34.40 -8.48
N GLU A 30 -6.14 -34.08 -7.67
CA GLU A 30 -6.15 -32.84 -6.87
C GLU A 30 -5.00 -32.83 -5.85
N MET A 31 -4.76 -33.95 -5.19
CA MET A 31 -3.66 -34.06 -4.21
C MET A 31 -2.29 -33.90 -4.86
N GLU A 32 -2.07 -34.51 -6.03
CA GLU A 32 -0.84 -34.32 -6.83
C GLU A 32 -0.65 -32.86 -7.26
N HIS A 33 -1.73 -32.16 -7.63
CA HIS A 33 -1.68 -30.74 -7.97
C HIS A 33 -1.26 -29.87 -6.77
N TYR A 34 -1.79 -30.16 -5.57
CA TYR A 34 -1.36 -29.43 -4.36
C TYR A 34 0.09 -29.74 -3.97
N ASP A 35 0.55 -30.98 -4.11
CA ASP A 35 1.94 -31.35 -3.85
C ASP A 35 2.92 -30.60 -4.78
N GLN A 36 2.54 -30.40 -6.05
CA GLN A 36 3.32 -29.59 -7.00
C GLN A 36 3.40 -28.12 -6.56
N LEU A 37 2.27 -27.54 -6.15
CA LEU A 37 2.23 -26.16 -5.64
C LEU A 37 3.09 -25.99 -4.38
N PHE A 38 2.99 -26.91 -3.43
CA PHE A 38 3.81 -26.87 -2.22
C PHE A 38 5.29 -27.02 -2.54
N SER A 39 5.65 -27.90 -3.47
CA SER A 39 7.02 -28.09 -3.92
C SER A 39 7.59 -26.79 -4.51
N ALA A 40 6.84 -26.14 -5.41
CA ALA A 40 7.25 -24.88 -6.03
C ALA A 40 7.41 -23.72 -5.03
N ILE A 41 6.55 -23.66 -4.00
CA ILE A 41 6.63 -22.63 -2.95
C ILE A 41 7.79 -22.89 -1.98
N ASN A 42 8.10 -24.16 -1.72
CA ASN A 42 9.19 -24.56 -0.82
C ASN A 42 10.59 -24.38 -1.43
N GLU A 43 10.69 -24.13 -2.73
CA GLU A 43 11.97 -23.80 -3.36
C GLU A 43 12.58 -22.53 -2.73
N GLN A 44 13.89 -22.59 -2.44
CA GLN A 44 14.60 -21.43 -1.89
C GLN A 44 14.57 -20.27 -2.89
N ARG A 45 13.99 -19.15 -2.47
CA ARG A 45 14.02 -17.91 -3.26
C ARG A 45 15.46 -17.47 -3.49
N LYS A 46 15.90 -17.48 -4.74
CA LYS A 46 17.18 -16.91 -5.16
C LYS A 46 16.91 -15.51 -5.72
N GLY A 47 17.64 -14.53 -5.21
CA GLY A 47 17.64 -13.18 -5.78
C GLY A 47 18.35 -13.15 -7.13
N LEU A 48 18.28 -12.01 -7.80
CA LEU A 48 19.06 -11.73 -9.00
C LEU A 48 20.55 -11.71 -8.68
N SER A 49 21.37 -12.12 -9.64
CA SER A 49 22.83 -12.00 -9.55
C SER A 49 23.28 -10.55 -9.69
N GLU A 50 24.50 -10.24 -9.25
CA GLU A 50 25.11 -8.91 -9.36
C GLU A 50 25.14 -8.40 -10.81
N LEU A 51 25.34 -9.30 -11.78
CA LEU A 51 25.35 -8.96 -13.21
C LEU A 51 23.95 -8.57 -13.69
N GLU A 52 22.92 -9.32 -13.27
CA GLU A 52 21.53 -9.04 -13.63
C GLU A 52 21.04 -7.74 -12.97
N LEU A 53 21.40 -7.50 -11.71
CA LEU A 53 21.07 -6.26 -11.00
C LEU A 53 21.65 -5.03 -11.72
N LYS A 54 22.89 -5.10 -12.21
CA LYS A 54 23.53 -4.00 -12.96
C LYS A 54 22.90 -3.76 -14.32
N SER A 55 22.31 -4.79 -14.93
CA SER A 55 21.63 -4.68 -16.22
C SER A 55 20.20 -4.13 -16.11
N LEU A 56 19.65 -4.03 -14.90
CA LEU A 56 18.28 -3.64 -14.67
C LEU A 56 18.07 -2.15 -14.98
N SER A 57 17.09 -1.85 -15.83
CA SER A 57 16.63 -0.48 -16.06
C SER A 57 15.95 0.08 -14.81
N ASP A 58 16.21 1.36 -14.53
CA ASP A 58 15.54 2.09 -13.45
C ASP A 58 14.02 2.14 -13.71
N PRO A 59 13.18 1.52 -12.87
CA PRO A 59 11.74 1.45 -13.08
C PRO A 59 11.02 2.73 -12.67
N PHE A 60 11.72 3.72 -12.11
CA PHE A 60 11.10 4.93 -11.59
C PHE A 60 11.23 6.12 -12.55
N LEU A 61 10.21 6.97 -12.57
CA LEU A 61 10.22 8.22 -13.32
C LEU A 61 11.15 9.22 -12.63
N LYS A 62 12.20 9.66 -13.34
CA LYS A 62 13.09 10.74 -12.88
C LYS A 62 12.40 12.08 -13.08
N ILE A 63 11.88 12.65 -12.00
CA ILE A 63 11.38 14.03 -12.02
C ILE A 63 12.60 14.94 -12.02
N LYS A 64 12.80 15.71 -13.10
CA LYS A 64 13.81 16.75 -13.14
C LYS A 64 13.42 17.81 -12.12
N ASN A 65 14.14 17.87 -11.00
CA ASN A 65 14.04 19.00 -10.08
C ASN A 65 14.49 20.23 -10.86
N THR A 66 13.53 21.06 -11.26
CA THR A 66 13.85 22.42 -11.70
C THR A 66 14.37 23.13 -10.46
N ASN A 67 15.68 23.40 -10.43
CA ASN A 67 16.21 24.36 -9.48
C ASN A 67 15.43 25.66 -9.72
N HIS A 68 14.65 26.08 -8.74
CA HIS A 68 14.02 27.38 -8.78
C HIS A 68 15.15 28.37 -8.55
N ASP A 69 15.57 29.05 -9.62
CA ASP A 69 16.54 30.13 -9.54
C ASP A 69 15.91 31.25 -8.69
N ASN A 70 16.34 31.35 -7.42
CA ASN A 70 15.88 32.35 -6.46
C ASN A 70 16.48 33.75 -6.76
N ASN A 71 16.39 34.21 -8.00
CA ASN A 71 16.83 35.54 -8.44
C ASN A 71 15.65 36.35 -8.99
N GLY A 72 14.52 36.30 -8.28
CA GLY A 72 13.39 37.21 -8.47
C GLY A 72 13.14 37.95 -7.17
N SER A 73 12.96 39.27 -7.26
CA SER A 73 12.60 40.17 -6.16
C SER A 73 11.64 39.53 -5.15
N LEU A 74 12.02 39.57 -3.87
CA LEU A 74 11.33 39.01 -2.71
C LEU A 74 9.95 39.66 -2.49
N ASP A 75 8.97 39.24 -3.27
CA ASP A 75 7.58 39.20 -2.81
C ASP A 75 7.34 37.75 -2.41
N GLU A 76 7.77 37.41 -1.19
CA GLU A 76 7.82 36.02 -0.71
C GLU A 76 6.39 35.51 -0.49
N THR A 77 5.76 35.05 -1.57
CA THR A 77 4.42 34.48 -1.50
C THR A 77 4.51 33.17 -0.72
N PHE A 78 3.85 33.10 0.43
CA PHE A 78 3.77 31.88 1.22
C PHE A 78 2.67 30.96 0.69
N ASP A 79 3.04 29.73 0.33
CA ASP A 79 2.13 28.68 -0.12
C ASP A 79 2.06 27.56 0.92
N LEU A 80 0.87 27.34 1.49
CA LEU A 80 0.59 26.26 2.43
C LEU A 80 0.17 25.00 1.68
N GLN A 81 1.05 24.01 1.66
CA GLN A 81 0.92 22.81 0.84
C GLN A 81 0.29 21.64 1.59
N ALA A 82 0.62 21.50 2.87
CA ALA A 82 0.13 20.39 3.68
C ALA A 82 0.12 20.73 5.17
N ILE A 83 -0.77 20.07 5.92
CA ILE A 83 -0.74 20.04 7.38
C ILE A 83 -0.78 18.59 7.81
N PHE A 84 0.17 18.17 8.63
CA PHE A 84 0.24 16.79 9.11
C PHE A 84 0.88 16.75 10.49
N ASN A 85 0.26 16.02 11.42
CA ASN A 85 0.76 15.82 12.78
C ASN A 85 1.22 17.12 13.48
N ASN A 86 0.36 18.14 13.47
CA ASN A 86 0.64 19.47 14.05
C ASN A 86 1.89 20.16 13.47
N LYS A 87 2.24 19.85 12.22
CA LYS A 87 3.25 20.55 11.42
C LYS A 87 2.66 21.02 10.11
N ALA A 88 3.18 22.10 9.58
CA ALA A 88 2.75 22.69 8.32
C ALA A 88 3.88 22.67 7.29
N LYS A 89 3.56 22.32 6.05
CA LYS A 89 4.48 22.40 4.92
C LYS A 89 4.25 23.71 4.19
N ILE A 90 5.18 24.66 4.32
CA ILE A 90 5.12 25.99 3.70
C ILE A 90 6.34 26.13 2.79
N ASN A 91 6.13 26.55 1.54
CA ASN A 91 7.19 26.72 0.54
C ASN A 91 8.16 25.51 0.47
N GLY A 92 7.60 24.29 0.55
CA GLY A 92 8.37 23.04 0.48
C GLY A 92 8.99 22.55 1.79
N LYS A 93 9.01 23.35 2.87
CA LYS A 93 9.65 23.02 4.16
C LYS A 93 8.62 22.79 5.27
N TRP A 94 8.96 21.90 6.21
CA TRP A 94 8.11 21.59 7.36
C TRP A 94 8.44 22.46 8.56
N TYR A 95 7.40 23.05 9.16
CA TYR A 95 7.48 23.92 10.33
C TYR A 95 6.49 23.47 11.41
N GLN A 96 6.81 23.78 12.66
CA GLN A 96 5.93 23.62 13.83
C GLN A 96 5.62 25.01 14.44
N ALA A 97 4.72 25.04 15.42
CA ALA A 97 4.41 26.27 16.14
C ALA A 97 5.69 26.88 16.76
N LYS A 98 5.81 28.21 16.65
CA LYS A 98 6.97 29.04 17.04
C LYS A 98 8.20 28.96 16.14
N ASP A 99 8.15 28.20 15.05
CA ASP A 99 9.22 28.28 14.04
C ASP A 99 9.09 29.57 13.22
N ASN A 100 10.22 30.08 12.76
CA ASN A 100 10.26 31.22 11.84
C ASN A 100 10.14 30.75 10.39
N VAL A 101 9.27 31.44 9.64
CA VAL A 101 9.02 31.26 8.21
C VAL A 101 9.27 32.61 7.54
N GLY A 102 10.51 32.83 7.06
CA GLY A 102 10.95 34.15 6.63
C GLY A 102 10.96 35.13 7.81
N GLU A 103 10.29 36.28 7.65
CA GLU A 103 10.15 37.33 8.67
C GLU A 103 8.99 37.10 9.65
N TYR A 104 8.22 36.01 9.49
CA TYR A 104 7.04 35.71 10.32
C TYR A 104 7.28 34.51 11.24
N GLU A 105 6.68 34.53 12.42
CA GLU A 105 6.60 33.37 13.33
C GLU A 105 5.30 32.59 13.07
N LEU A 106 5.40 31.26 13.08
CA LEU A 106 4.24 30.38 12.99
C LEU A 106 3.49 30.32 14.33
N ALA A 107 2.43 31.12 14.45
CA ALA A 107 1.66 31.26 15.69
C ALA A 107 0.75 30.06 15.98
N SER A 108 0.02 29.56 14.96
CA SER A 108 -0.95 28.48 15.18
C SER A 108 -1.17 27.62 13.94
N ILE A 109 -1.42 26.33 14.16
CA ILE A 109 -1.74 25.34 13.14
C ILE A 109 -3.14 24.83 13.41
N LYS A 110 -4.06 25.04 12.46
CA LYS A 110 -5.43 24.49 12.48
C LYS A 110 -5.53 23.34 11.47
N SER A 111 -6.70 22.73 11.36
CA SER A 111 -6.92 21.61 10.43
C SER A 111 -6.76 21.97 8.95
N LYS A 112 -7.01 23.24 8.57
CA LYS A 112 -6.99 23.70 7.18
C LYS A 112 -6.20 24.98 6.94
N SER A 113 -5.67 25.57 8.00
CA SER A 113 -5.02 26.86 7.91
C SER A 113 -3.92 27.00 8.93
N VAL A 114 -3.02 27.92 8.64
CA VAL A 114 -1.90 28.30 9.51
C VAL A 114 -1.91 29.81 9.63
N THR A 115 -1.64 30.30 10.83
CA THR A 115 -1.48 31.73 11.08
C THR A 115 0.00 32.03 11.24
N LEU A 116 0.50 32.93 10.40
CA LEU A 116 1.82 33.56 10.52
C LEU A 116 1.64 34.95 11.12
N ILE A 117 2.53 35.34 12.05
CA ILE A 117 2.50 36.66 12.68
C ILE A 117 3.89 37.29 12.64
N ASN A 118 3.91 38.60 12.44
CA ASN A 118 5.06 39.46 12.73
C ASN A 118 4.54 40.60 13.65
N LYS A 119 5.42 41.52 14.03
CA LYS A 119 5.11 42.65 14.93
C LYS A 119 3.94 43.50 14.42
N ASP A 120 3.83 43.65 13.10
CA ASP A 120 2.90 44.60 12.48
C ASP A 120 1.77 43.91 11.70
N GLU A 121 1.91 42.61 11.40
CA GLU A 121 1.04 41.92 10.45
C GLU A 121 0.69 40.50 10.88
N LYS A 122 -0.50 40.08 10.45
CA LYS A 122 -1.00 38.71 10.60
C LYS A 122 -1.45 38.19 9.25
N ILE A 123 -0.95 37.02 8.87
CA ILE A 123 -1.28 36.35 7.61
C ILE A 123 -1.90 34.98 7.92
N ASP A 124 -3.08 34.73 7.38
CA ASP A 124 -3.74 33.42 7.48
C ASP A 124 -3.60 32.68 6.14
N LEU A 125 -2.81 31.61 6.13
CA LEU A 125 -2.62 30.73 4.97
C LEU A 125 -3.64 29.61 5.02
N ASN A 126 -4.29 29.33 3.90
CA ASN A 126 -5.29 28.26 3.79
C ASN A 126 -4.79 27.16 2.86
N LEU A 127 -5.07 25.90 3.19
CA LEU A 127 -4.84 24.79 2.29
C LEU A 127 -5.69 24.99 1.04
N THR A 128 -5.03 25.13 -0.10
CA THR A 128 -5.72 25.17 -1.38
C THR A 128 -6.27 23.77 -1.67
N LYS A 129 -7.53 23.70 -2.12
CA LYS A 129 -8.06 22.43 -2.63
C LYS A 129 -7.22 22.08 -3.85
N GLY A 130 -6.43 21.00 -3.74
CA GLY A 130 -5.57 20.56 -4.83
C GLY A 130 -6.37 20.39 -6.12
N ALA A 131 -5.73 20.65 -7.27
CA ALA A 131 -6.33 20.49 -8.59
C ALA A 131 -6.81 19.04 -8.88
N ASN A 132 -6.42 18.08 -8.04
CA ASN A 132 -6.75 16.68 -8.19
C ASN A 132 -8.15 16.35 -7.63
N LYS A 133 -9.11 16.21 -8.53
CA LYS A 133 -10.53 15.89 -8.23
C LYS A 133 -10.72 14.51 -7.55
N ASN A 134 -9.71 13.65 -7.54
CA ASN A 134 -9.81 12.28 -7.02
C ASN A 134 -9.54 12.17 -5.51
N VAL A 135 -9.13 13.25 -4.85
CA VAL A 135 -8.93 13.26 -3.40
C VAL A 135 -10.02 14.10 -2.75
N VAL A 136 -11.03 13.43 -2.19
CA VAL A 136 -12.10 14.07 -1.42
C VAL A 136 -11.72 14.06 0.06
N ILE A 137 -11.32 15.21 0.59
CA ILE A 137 -11.12 15.39 2.03
C ILE A 137 -12.50 15.47 2.69
N LYS A 138 -13.00 14.34 3.18
CA LYS A 138 -14.20 14.28 4.01
C LYS A 138 -13.83 14.56 5.47
N ILE A 139 -14.61 15.41 6.11
CA ILE A 139 -14.46 15.78 7.52
C ILE A 139 -15.70 15.27 8.24
N LYS A 140 -15.50 14.58 9.36
CA LYS A 140 -16.55 14.07 10.23
C LYS A 140 -16.89 15.10 11.30
#